data_AF-A0A171DKG5-F1
#
_entry.id   AF-A0A171DKG5-F1
#
_cell.length_a   1.000
_cell.length_b   1.000
_cell.length_c   1.000
_cell.angle_alpha   90.00
_cell.angle_beta   90.00
_cell.angle_gamma   90.00
#
_symmetry.space_group_name_H-M   'P 1'
#
loop_
_entity.id
_entity.type
_entity.pdbx_description
1 polymer ?
#
loop_
_entity_poly.entity_id
_entity_poly.type
_entity_poly.pdbx_seq_one_letter_code
_entity_poly.pdbx_strand_id
1 'polypeptide(L)'
;MRSRGPVPDVLLALAGIALGLVVSGKTGEPAPWPAAAALALLAGAPMGFVRRGPLVVCAYYAAFLVVGDRFPAFATDTAQILLPVAVGILAHRDAWRRIVPGAVLAGAATAVNLADPATALTAATWYFPLGMSAVPVVVGRYLRSPIEAVAEVERRPGLDLLLAGGGVAFMVLDTWTGWDAGPWPVWGVGWFVIGCGLTAGLVRLLPGTAFALQAVLVLLADQNAQFAANSLQGLFLVTLGAFAMYASWSWTAVAYLLAAGVTALNVVGDELAEVTPLRIAALMAMVAAPVIIGRYLGVRRAAAGLQLAMAEEARQLAAERARADLLAERERIARDVHDIVAHHVGAMVLRAGAAQYAAPSGPVAEALADIRATGHQVLEDLRGLLNVLRDPELAHLPVADPEEVVRDAVERMNAAGLEVELRLDPGAESVPLVTRASAARIVQEGLTNVLKHAGPGTRATVELRDAGGALEVNVLSGPPPGPRDALPSSGQGIAGMRERARALGGDLSAGPRPDGGWRLAATLPVERPGHPAGYSCGMTPQYRLLPWRREEEETV
;
A
#
# COMPACT_ATOMS: atom_id res chain seq x y z
N MET A 1 16.91 4.17 25.59
CA MET A 1 16.12 4.75 26.71
C MET A 1 15.25 3.74 27.50
N ARG A 2 15.25 2.43 27.20
CA ARG A 2 14.50 1.40 27.95
C ARG A 2 15.25 0.79 29.16
N SER A 3 16.49 1.22 29.46
CA SER A 3 17.16 0.77 30.69
C SER A 3 16.45 1.37 31.90
N ARG A 4 15.85 0.51 32.73
CA ARG A 4 15.21 0.90 34.00
C ARG A 4 16.22 1.19 35.12
N GLY A 5 17.51 1.01 34.86
CA GLY A 5 18.58 1.29 35.82
C GLY A 5 18.86 2.79 36.01
N PRO A 6 19.51 3.18 37.13
CA PRO A 6 19.83 4.56 37.46
C PRO A 6 20.94 5.17 36.58
N VAL A 7 21.72 4.34 35.89
CA VAL A 7 22.89 4.77 35.11
C VAL A 7 22.60 5.92 34.12
N PRO A 8 21.54 5.90 33.29
CA PRO A 8 21.27 6.99 32.36
C PRO A 8 20.79 8.27 33.07
N ASP A 9 20.15 8.13 34.22
CA ASP A 9 19.71 9.27 35.04
C ASP A 9 20.95 9.97 35.62
N VAL A 10 21.93 9.21 36.11
CA VAL A 10 23.22 9.74 36.57
C VAL A 10 24.00 10.41 35.43
N LEU A 11 24.05 9.78 34.24
CA LEU A 11 24.75 10.37 33.09
C LEU A 11 24.12 11.69 32.62
N LEU A 12 22.79 11.80 32.64
CA LEU A 12 22.09 13.05 32.28
C LEU A 12 22.36 14.16 33.30
N ALA A 13 22.38 13.83 34.59
CA ALA A 13 22.78 14.79 35.63
C ALA A 13 24.24 15.24 35.44
N LEU A 14 25.17 14.31 35.25
CA LEU A 14 26.58 14.62 35.03
C LEU A 14 26.80 15.47 33.76
N ALA A 15 26.07 15.19 32.68
CA ALA A 15 26.13 15.98 31.46
C ALA A 15 25.62 17.43 31.67
N GLY A 16 24.51 17.59 32.40
CA GLY A 16 24.00 18.91 32.76
C GLY A 16 24.98 19.71 33.65
N ILE A 17 25.61 19.03 34.62
CA ILE A 17 26.62 19.66 35.50
C ILE A 17 27.87 20.06 34.71
N ALA A 18 28.36 19.18 33.84
CA ALA A 18 29.50 19.47 32.99
C ALA A 18 29.22 20.65 32.05
N LEU A 19 28.01 20.74 31.49
CA LEU A 19 27.57 21.90 30.70
C LEU A 19 27.65 23.18 31.53
N GLY A 20 27.13 23.17 32.77
CA GLY A 20 27.18 24.34 33.65
C GLY A 20 28.59 24.82 33.96
N LEU A 21 29.53 23.89 34.18
CA LEU A 21 30.95 24.21 34.38
C LEU A 21 31.60 24.80 33.12
N VAL A 22 31.24 24.29 31.94
CA VAL A 22 31.73 24.83 30.65
C VAL A 22 31.21 26.25 30.41
N VAL A 23 29.93 26.50 30.68
CA VAL A 23 29.33 27.83 30.49
C VAL A 23 29.92 28.83 31.50
N SER A 24 30.16 28.41 32.74
CA SER A 24 30.82 29.24 33.77
C SER A 24 32.23 29.69 33.35
N GLY A 25 32.99 28.84 32.66
CA GLY A 25 34.31 29.21 32.14
C GLY A 25 34.29 30.23 31.00
N LYS A 26 33.14 30.47 30.35
CA LYS A 26 33.01 31.41 29.22
C LYS A 26 32.66 32.83 29.63
N THR A 27 31.92 33.02 30.72
CA THR A 27 31.39 34.35 31.07
C THR A 27 32.44 35.26 31.71
N GLY A 28 33.61 34.73 32.09
CA GLY A 28 34.67 35.51 32.72
C GLY A 28 34.31 36.08 34.10
N GLU A 29 33.13 35.72 34.63
CA GLU A 29 32.68 36.17 35.94
C GLU A 29 33.51 35.48 37.05
N PRO A 30 34.09 36.24 37.98
CA PRO A 30 34.93 35.70 39.04
C PRO A 30 34.07 35.07 40.16
N ALA A 31 33.43 33.95 39.87
CA ALA A 31 32.83 33.11 40.91
C ALA A 31 33.91 32.21 41.52
N PRO A 32 34.06 32.15 42.87
CA PRO A 32 34.91 31.17 43.51
C PRO A 32 34.52 29.76 43.05
N TRP A 33 35.49 28.91 42.75
CA TRP A 33 35.26 27.53 42.28
C TRP A 33 34.15 26.76 43.04
N PRO A 34 34.04 26.84 44.38
CA PRO A 34 32.96 26.17 45.12
C PRO A 34 31.57 26.70 44.76
N ALA A 35 31.43 28.00 44.52
CA ALA A 35 30.16 28.62 44.13
C ALA A 35 29.79 28.26 42.68
N ALA A 36 30.76 28.28 41.77
CA ALA A 36 30.56 27.84 40.38
C ALA A 36 30.12 26.36 40.31
N ALA A 37 30.77 25.48 41.08
CA ALA A 37 30.39 24.07 41.18
C ALA A 37 28.99 23.87 41.78
N ALA A 38 28.63 24.62 42.83
CA ALA A 38 27.30 24.55 43.44
C ALA A 38 26.19 25.02 42.47
N LEU A 39 26.43 26.09 41.71
CA LEU A 39 25.49 26.58 40.69
C LEU A 39 25.38 25.63 39.50
N ALA A 40 26.49 25.03 39.06
CA ALA A 40 26.47 23.98 38.03
C ALA A 40 25.71 22.72 38.51
N LEU A 41 25.77 22.38 39.80
CA LEU A 41 24.96 21.32 40.40
C LEU A 41 23.47 21.68 40.41
N LEU A 42 23.11 22.89 40.84
CA LEU A 42 21.73 23.37 40.86
C LEU A 42 21.12 23.39 39.45
N ALA A 43 21.84 23.95 38.47
CA ALA A 43 21.37 24.00 37.08
C ALA A 43 21.41 22.62 36.39
N GLY A 44 22.41 21.77 36.68
CA GLY A 44 22.65 20.54 35.94
C GLY A 44 21.98 19.27 36.47
N ALA A 45 21.96 19.08 37.80
CA ALA A 45 21.46 17.85 38.43
C ALA A 45 19.98 17.50 38.15
N PRO A 46 19.04 18.46 37.99
CA PRO A 46 17.64 18.19 37.68
C PRO A 46 17.44 17.34 36.42
N MET A 47 18.36 17.40 35.45
CA MET A 47 18.31 16.55 34.25
C MET A 47 18.34 15.05 34.57
N GLY A 48 18.87 14.63 35.71
CA GLY A 48 18.78 13.23 36.13
C GLY A 48 17.36 12.74 36.37
N PHE A 49 16.41 13.64 36.68
CA PHE A 49 15.01 13.29 36.92
C PHE A 49 14.13 13.41 35.67
N VAL A 50 14.66 13.92 34.56
CA VAL A 50 13.87 14.24 33.35
C VAL A 50 13.18 13.01 32.75
N ARG A 51 13.75 11.81 32.95
CA ARG A 51 13.15 10.56 32.46
C ARG A 51 11.97 10.09 33.29
N ARG A 52 11.84 10.54 34.54
CA ARG A 52 10.79 10.12 35.49
C ARG A 52 9.69 11.17 35.61
N GLY A 53 10.06 12.45 35.59
CA GLY A 53 9.13 13.58 35.70
C GLY A 53 9.53 14.74 34.79
N PRO A 54 9.44 14.62 33.45
CA PRO A 54 9.90 15.65 32.52
C PRO A 54 9.15 16.99 32.71
N LEU A 55 7.85 16.95 33.03
CA LEU A 55 7.07 18.16 33.32
C LEU A 55 7.56 18.88 34.58
N VAL A 56 7.94 18.13 35.61
CA VAL A 56 8.48 18.69 36.86
C VAL A 56 9.85 19.34 36.60
N VAL A 57 10.68 18.72 35.77
CA VAL A 57 11.97 19.30 35.37
C VAL A 57 11.78 20.55 34.51
N CYS A 58 10.80 20.57 33.59
CA CYS A 58 10.45 21.80 32.86
C CYS A 58 9.99 22.90 33.82
N ALA A 59 9.17 22.56 34.81
CA ALA A 59 8.71 23.49 35.84
C ALA A 59 9.85 24.05 36.69
N TYR A 60 10.80 23.18 37.07
CA TYR A 60 12.02 23.59 37.77
C TYR A 60 12.81 24.61 36.97
N TYR A 61 13.13 24.31 35.70
CA TYR A 61 13.92 25.21 34.86
C TYR A 61 13.20 26.51 34.53
N ALA A 62 11.89 26.47 34.31
CA ALA A 62 11.09 27.68 34.14
C ALA A 62 11.13 28.57 35.39
N ALA A 63 10.98 28.00 36.59
CA ALA A 63 11.13 28.74 37.83
C ALA A 63 12.56 29.28 38.03
N PHE A 64 13.57 28.48 37.65
CA PHE A 64 14.98 28.88 37.71
C PHE A 64 15.26 30.11 36.82
N LEU A 65 14.71 30.13 35.60
CA LEU A 65 14.83 31.26 34.67
C LEU A 65 14.06 32.50 35.15
N VAL A 66 12.87 32.34 35.73
CA VAL A 66 12.08 33.49 36.24
C VAL A 66 12.76 34.17 37.44
N VAL A 67 13.50 33.42 38.25
CA VAL A 67 14.30 33.97 39.37
C VAL A 67 15.76 34.22 38.94
N GLY A 68 16.00 34.25 37.62
CA GLY A 68 17.32 34.29 36.99
C GLY A 68 18.20 35.45 37.46
N ASP A 69 17.62 36.62 37.71
CA ASP A 69 18.33 37.82 38.21
C ASP A 69 19.03 37.62 39.56
N ARG A 70 18.70 36.54 40.29
CA ARG A 70 19.34 36.17 41.56
C ARG A 70 20.59 35.31 41.37
N PHE A 71 20.85 34.86 40.15
CA PHE A 71 21.95 33.96 39.81
C PHE A 71 22.91 34.62 38.81
N PRO A 72 24.20 34.24 38.82
CA PRO A 72 25.14 34.65 37.79
C PRO A 72 24.70 34.19 36.40
N ALA A 73 25.03 34.96 35.36
CA ALA A 73 24.54 34.75 33.99
C ALA A 73 24.79 33.33 33.47
N PHE A 74 25.94 32.73 33.81
CA PHE A 74 26.28 31.38 33.36
C PHE A 74 25.31 30.30 33.86
N ALA A 75 24.73 30.48 35.06
CA ALA A 75 23.81 29.50 35.64
C ALA A 75 22.45 29.57 34.94
N THR A 76 21.99 30.79 34.65
CA THR A 76 20.78 31.08 33.88
C THR A 76 20.90 30.58 32.44
N ASP A 77 22.03 30.80 31.78
CA ASP A 77 22.33 30.28 30.43
C ASP A 77 22.26 28.75 30.38
N THR A 78 22.80 28.08 31.40
CA THR A 78 22.76 26.62 31.49
C THR A 78 21.32 26.11 31.58
N ALA A 79 20.49 26.75 32.40
CA ALA A 79 19.06 26.41 32.50
C ALA A 79 18.32 26.68 31.17
N GLN A 80 18.67 27.76 30.47
CA GLN A 80 18.07 28.14 29.19
C GLN A 80 18.40 27.12 28.07
N ILE A 81 19.57 26.48 28.14
CA ILE A 81 19.96 25.39 27.23
C ILE A 81 19.27 24.07 27.58
N LEU A 82 19.13 23.74 28.87
CA LEU A 82 18.58 22.45 29.31
C LEU A 82 17.05 22.39 29.24
N LEU A 83 16.36 23.52 29.37
CA LEU A 83 14.90 23.59 29.31
C LEU A 83 14.31 23.05 27.99
N PRO A 84 14.78 23.44 26.79
CA PRO A 84 14.37 22.83 25.52
C PRO A 84 14.55 21.31 25.49
N VAL A 85 15.64 20.79 26.05
CA VAL A 85 15.91 19.34 26.11
C VAL A 85 14.84 18.65 26.97
N ALA A 86 14.48 19.23 28.12
CA ALA A 86 13.43 18.72 28.97
C ALA A 86 12.05 18.73 28.28
N VAL A 87 11.72 19.81 27.54
CA VAL A 87 10.49 19.92 26.75
C VAL A 87 10.45 18.87 25.63
N GLY A 88 11.58 18.61 24.96
CA GLY A 88 11.66 17.56 23.94
C GLY A 88 11.44 16.16 24.51
N ILE A 89 11.98 15.88 25.69
CA ILE A 89 11.75 14.61 26.40
C ILE A 89 10.30 14.49 26.86
N LEU A 90 9.69 15.57 27.36
CA LEU A 90 8.26 15.63 27.68
C LEU A 90 7.41 15.28 26.46
N ALA A 91 7.68 15.91 25.32
CA ALA A 91 6.96 15.67 24.07
C ALA A 91 7.13 14.25 23.52
N HIS A 92 8.28 13.64 23.75
CA HIS A 92 8.55 12.26 23.38
C HIS A 92 7.77 11.24 24.22
N ARG A 93 7.49 11.55 25.50
CA ARG A 93 6.97 10.56 26.46
C ARG A 93 5.49 10.73 26.81
N ASP A 94 5.00 11.96 26.86
CA ASP A 94 3.69 12.26 27.42
C ASP A 94 2.65 12.63 26.36
N ALA A 95 1.38 12.71 26.79
CA ALA A 95 0.28 13.15 25.92
C ALA A 95 0.19 14.68 25.85
N TRP A 96 -0.49 15.21 24.82
CA TRP A 96 -0.67 16.66 24.60
C TRP A 96 -1.14 17.43 25.84
N ARG A 97 -2.00 16.82 26.67
CA ARG A 97 -2.47 17.42 27.94
C ARG A 97 -1.33 17.83 28.89
N ARG A 98 -0.18 17.16 28.85
CA ARG A 98 1.03 17.51 29.63
C ARG A 98 2.04 18.31 28.82
N ILE A 99 2.11 18.06 27.51
CA ILE A 99 3.04 18.76 26.61
C ILE A 99 2.70 20.25 26.52
N VAL A 100 1.43 20.59 26.29
CA VAL A 100 1.02 22.00 26.08
C VAL A 100 1.36 22.85 27.30
N PRO A 101 0.99 22.49 28.55
CA PRO A 101 1.39 23.26 29.71
C PRO A 101 2.91 23.40 29.86
N GLY A 102 3.67 22.31 29.65
CA GLY A 102 5.13 22.35 29.77
C GLY A 102 5.80 23.24 28.72
N ALA A 103 5.32 23.21 27.47
CA ALA A 103 5.84 24.05 26.38
C ALA A 103 5.47 25.53 26.57
N VAL A 104 4.21 25.81 26.97
CA VAL A 104 3.77 27.18 27.27
C VAL A 104 4.56 27.75 28.44
N LEU A 105 4.75 26.97 29.51
CA LEU A 105 5.54 27.38 30.67
C LEU A 105 6.99 27.65 30.30
N ALA A 106 7.60 26.80 29.46
CA ALA A 106 8.96 27.00 28.98
C ALA A 106 9.10 28.28 28.13
N GLY A 107 8.16 28.50 27.19
CA GLY A 107 8.14 29.70 26.37
C GLY A 107 7.93 30.97 27.20
N ALA A 108 6.98 30.95 28.14
CA ALA A 108 6.74 32.09 29.03
C ALA A 108 7.94 32.42 29.92
N ALA A 109 8.58 31.41 30.54
CA ALA A 109 9.75 31.64 31.37
C ALA A 109 10.95 32.16 30.58
N THR A 110 11.16 31.64 29.36
CA THR A 110 12.21 32.14 28.46
C THR A 110 11.94 33.59 28.06
N ALA A 111 10.69 33.95 27.78
CA ALA A 111 10.29 35.33 27.48
C ALA A 111 10.51 36.28 28.66
N VAL A 112 10.16 35.86 29.88
CA VAL A 112 10.39 36.65 31.11
C VAL A 112 11.88 36.86 31.36
N ASN A 113 12.71 35.82 31.21
CA ASN A 113 14.15 35.92 31.41
C ASN A 113 14.85 36.82 30.36
N LEU A 114 14.28 36.89 29.15
CA LEU A 114 14.77 37.78 28.09
C LEU A 114 14.21 39.20 28.18
N ALA A 115 13.17 39.43 28.97
CA ALA A 115 12.54 40.74 29.11
C ALA A 115 13.39 41.62 30.03
N ASP A 116 14.10 42.58 29.47
CA ASP A 116 14.72 43.66 30.23
C ASP A 116 13.60 44.54 30.82
N PRO A 117 13.61 44.87 32.13
CA PRO A 117 12.60 45.72 32.76
C PRO A 117 12.40 47.09 32.10
N ALA A 118 13.33 47.54 31.25
CA ALA A 118 13.23 48.77 30.48
C ALA A 118 12.58 48.63 29.08
N THR A 119 12.34 47.41 28.56
CA THR A 119 11.75 47.20 27.22
C THR A 119 10.43 46.44 27.25
N ALA A 120 9.44 46.94 26.48
CA ALA A 120 8.15 46.27 26.35
C ALA A 120 8.27 44.98 25.53
N LEU A 121 7.68 43.89 26.02
CA LEU A 121 7.52 42.64 25.27
C LEU A 121 6.68 42.90 24.00
N THR A 122 7.34 43.00 22.85
CA THR A 122 6.66 43.13 21.55
C THR A 122 6.27 41.76 21.00
N ALA A 123 5.37 41.72 20.01
CA ALA A 123 5.04 40.48 19.30
C ALA A 123 6.28 39.81 18.66
N ALA A 124 7.30 40.58 18.28
CA ALA A 124 8.56 40.06 17.76
C ALA A 124 9.41 39.37 18.85
N THR A 125 9.35 39.87 20.09
CA THR A 125 10.08 39.32 21.24
C THR A 125 9.62 37.90 21.61
N TRP A 126 8.40 37.51 21.21
CA TRP A 126 7.86 36.16 21.46
C TRP A 126 8.33 35.09 20.48
N TYR A 127 8.92 35.48 19.33
CA TYR A 127 9.33 34.51 18.31
C TYR A 127 10.37 33.52 18.83
N PHE A 128 11.43 34.03 19.45
CA PHE A 128 12.52 33.20 20.00
C PHE A 128 12.05 32.28 21.14
N PRO A 129 11.32 32.76 22.18
CA PRO A 129 10.76 31.89 23.22
C PRO A 129 9.78 30.82 22.70
N LEU A 130 8.97 31.16 21.69
CA LEU A 130 8.06 30.19 21.05
C LEU A 130 8.84 29.15 20.25
N GLY A 131 9.89 29.54 19.52
CA GLY A 131 10.77 28.60 18.80
C GLY A 131 11.46 27.62 19.74
N MET A 132 12.00 28.11 20.85
CA MET A 132 12.70 27.32 21.88
C MET A 132 11.82 26.25 22.55
N SER A 133 10.50 26.41 22.51
CA SER A 133 9.55 25.43 23.05
C SER A 133 8.90 24.59 21.95
N ALA A 134 8.55 25.18 20.80
CA ALA A 134 7.88 24.48 19.71
C ALA A 134 8.80 23.47 19.00
N VAL A 135 10.06 23.83 18.73
CA VAL A 135 11.01 22.94 18.03
C VAL A 135 11.24 21.64 18.81
N PRO A 136 11.57 21.66 20.11
CA PRO A 136 11.69 20.43 20.88
C PRO A 136 10.39 19.62 20.95
N VAL A 137 9.22 20.27 20.98
CA VAL A 137 7.94 19.54 20.93
C VAL A 137 7.80 18.77 19.62
N VAL A 138 8.07 19.42 18.49
CA VAL A 138 8.02 18.78 17.17
C VAL A 138 9.01 17.61 17.09
N VAL A 139 10.26 17.83 17.50
CA VAL A 139 11.31 16.79 17.51
C VAL A 139 10.92 15.62 18.42
N GLY A 140 10.46 15.89 19.64
CA GLY A 140 10.03 14.86 20.59
C GLY A 140 8.87 14.03 20.04
N ARG A 141 7.87 14.68 19.42
CA ARG A 141 6.73 14.00 18.79
C ARG A 141 7.18 13.16 17.60
N TYR A 142 8.05 13.70 16.74
CA TYR A 142 8.62 12.98 15.62
C TYR A 142 9.35 11.71 16.07
N LEU A 143 10.18 11.80 17.11
CA LEU A 143 10.89 10.65 17.68
C LEU A 143 9.97 9.57 18.28
N ARG A 144 8.75 9.96 18.70
CA ARG A 144 7.72 9.04 19.22
C ARG A 144 6.90 8.39 18.10
N SER A 145 6.77 9.03 16.94
CA SER A 145 5.92 8.57 15.85
C SER A 145 6.30 7.16 15.39
N PRO A 146 5.29 6.33 15.04
CA PRO A 146 5.56 5.03 14.46
C PRO A 146 6.26 5.19 13.11
N ILE A 147 7.05 4.17 12.79
CA ILE A 147 7.91 4.06 11.62
C ILE A 147 7.16 4.32 10.30
N GLU A 148 5.93 3.81 10.17
CA GLU A 148 5.10 3.95 8.96
C GLU A 148 4.65 5.40 8.73
N ALA A 149 4.27 6.10 9.81
CA ALA A 149 3.86 7.50 9.75
C ALA A 149 5.03 8.43 9.34
N VAL A 150 6.26 8.06 9.68
CA VAL A 150 7.46 8.82 9.27
C VAL A 150 7.68 8.70 7.76
N ALA A 151 7.54 7.49 7.19
CA ALA A 151 7.74 7.25 5.75
C ALA A 151 6.71 7.99 4.89
N GLU A 152 5.46 8.13 5.35
CA GLU A 152 4.40 8.85 4.64
C GLU A 152 4.62 10.36 4.65
N VAL A 153 4.99 10.94 5.80
CA VAL A 153 5.28 12.38 5.94
C VAL A 153 6.45 12.79 5.05
N GLU A 154 7.46 11.94 4.91
CA GLU A 154 8.62 12.23 4.08
C GLU A 154 8.31 12.28 2.57
N ARG A 155 7.25 11.61 2.08
CA ARG A 155 6.90 11.64 0.65
C ARG A 155 6.22 12.92 0.19
N ARG A 156 5.93 13.87 1.09
CA ARG A 156 5.19 15.09 0.75
C ARG A 156 6.13 16.19 0.22
N PRO A 157 6.02 16.59 -1.07
CA PRO A 157 6.88 17.63 -1.67
C PRO A 157 6.68 19.01 -1.02
N GLY A 158 5.52 19.26 -0.39
CA GLY A 158 5.28 20.50 0.34
C GLY A 158 6.18 20.71 1.57
N LEU A 159 6.84 19.66 2.07
CA LEU A 159 7.68 19.77 3.26
C LEU A 159 9.00 20.51 2.99
N ASP A 160 9.55 20.39 1.78
CA ASP A 160 10.78 21.12 1.40
C ASP A 160 10.53 22.63 1.32
N LEU A 161 9.36 23.02 0.81
CA LEU A 161 8.91 24.42 0.80
C LEU A 161 8.67 24.94 2.23
N LEU A 162 8.12 24.12 3.11
CA LEU A 162 7.95 24.47 4.52
C LEU A 162 9.29 24.63 5.24
N LEU A 163 10.28 23.77 4.94
CA LEU A 163 11.64 23.91 5.48
C LEU A 163 12.33 25.17 4.96
N ALA A 164 12.20 25.47 3.66
CA ALA A 164 12.72 26.71 3.09
C ALA A 164 12.07 27.94 3.73
N GLY A 165 10.73 27.98 3.80
CA GLY A 165 9.98 29.07 4.41
C GLY A 165 10.29 29.22 5.91
N GLY A 166 10.42 28.11 6.63
CA GLY A 166 10.80 28.10 8.04
C GLY A 166 12.23 28.56 8.27
N GLY A 167 13.19 28.15 7.43
CA GLY A 167 14.57 28.62 7.46
C GLY A 167 14.68 30.11 7.18
N VAL A 168 13.94 30.63 6.18
CA VAL A 168 13.85 32.07 5.89
C VAL A 168 13.25 32.82 7.07
N ALA A 169 12.12 32.35 7.62
CA ALA A 169 11.48 32.99 8.77
C ALA A 169 12.43 33.04 9.98
N PHE A 170 13.12 31.93 10.27
CA PHE A 170 14.11 31.85 11.34
C PHE A 170 15.23 32.87 11.14
N MET A 171 15.87 32.86 9.96
CA MET A 171 16.96 33.76 9.65
C MET A 171 16.55 35.24 9.70
N VAL A 172 15.39 35.59 9.13
CA VAL A 172 14.92 36.98 9.12
C VAL A 172 14.56 37.44 10.52
N LEU A 173 13.76 36.67 11.27
CA LEU A 173 13.25 37.08 12.57
C LEU A 173 14.34 37.13 13.65
N ASP A 174 15.40 36.32 13.51
CA ASP A 174 16.54 36.34 14.43
C ASP A 174 17.53 37.48 14.12
N THR A 175 17.64 37.91 12.86
CA THR A 175 18.71 38.84 12.44
C THR A 175 18.26 40.26 12.08
N TRP A 176 16.97 40.50 11.84
CA TRP A 176 16.46 41.76 11.27
C TRP A 176 16.86 43.03 12.03
N THR A 177 17.01 42.93 13.36
CA THR A 177 17.40 44.07 14.21
C THR A 177 18.85 44.52 14.01
N GLY A 178 19.69 43.69 13.40
CA GLY A 178 21.11 44.00 13.15
C GLY A 178 21.43 44.33 11.69
N TRP A 179 20.44 44.44 10.81
CA TRP A 179 20.67 44.58 9.36
C TRP A 179 21.35 45.90 8.96
N ASP A 180 21.34 46.91 9.83
CA ASP A 180 21.97 48.21 9.65
C ASP A 180 23.39 48.31 10.27
N ALA A 181 23.83 47.28 11.01
CA ALA A 181 25.10 47.29 11.74
C ALA A 181 26.34 46.97 10.87
N GLY A 182 26.14 46.55 9.62
CA GLY A 182 27.21 46.06 8.74
C GLY A 182 27.61 47.01 7.61
N PRO A 183 28.68 46.66 6.86
CA PRO A 183 29.16 47.45 5.72
C PRO A 183 28.26 47.36 4.48
N TRP A 184 27.34 46.40 4.44
CA TRP A 184 26.41 46.19 3.33
C TRP A 184 25.13 47.02 3.50
N PRO A 185 24.48 47.42 2.39
CA PRO A 185 23.18 48.06 2.49
C PRO A 185 22.14 47.06 3.02
N VAL A 186 21.18 47.56 3.81
CA VAL A 186 20.12 46.78 4.47
C VAL A 186 19.39 45.82 3.51
N TRP A 187 19.10 46.27 2.29
CA TRP A 187 18.45 45.42 1.28
C TRP A 187 19.35 44.26 0.80
N GLY A 188 20.66 44.48 0.74
CA GLY A 188 21.64 43.45 0.38
C GLY A 188 21.79 42.39 1.46
N VAL A 189 21.85 42.82 2.73
CA VAL A 189 21.77 41.93 3.90
C VAL A 189 20.48 41.11 3.87
N GLY A 190 19.33 41.75 3.61
CA GLY A 190 18.05 41.07 3.53
C GLY A 190 18.04 39.93 2.51
N TRP A 191 18.53 40.18 1.29
CA TRP A 191 18.64 39.13 0.27
C TRP A 191 19.61 38.02 0.66
N PHE A 192 20.74 38.35 1.30
CA PHE A 192 21.69 37.36 1.80
C PHE A 192 21.07 36.46 2.86
N VAL A 193 20.39 37.04 3.86
CA VAL A 193 19.71 36.32 4.95
C VAL A 193 18.59 35.42 4.41
N ILE A 194 17.81 35.90 3.42
CA ILE A 194 16.80 35.08 2.73
C ILE A 194 17.47 33.92 2.00
N GLY A 195 18.54 34.17 1.25
CA GLY A 195 19.30 33.13 0.54
C GLY A 195 19.81 32.04 1.51
N CYS A 196 20.38 32.45 2.64
CA CYS A 196 20.78 31.57 3.72
C CYS A 196 19.62 30.71 4.24
N GLY A 197 18.46 31.30 4.51
CA GLY A 197 17.28 30.56 4.98
C GLY A 197 16.74 29.56 3.95
N LEU A 198 16.74 29.91 2.66
CA LEU A 198 16.26 29.05 1.58
C LEU A 198 17.08 27.75 1.44
N THR A 199 18.35 27.76 1.85
CA THR A 199 19.19 26.55 1.84
C THR A 199 18.61 25.42 2.71
N ALA A 200 17.79 25.74 3.71
CA ALA A 200 17.08 24.75 4.54
C ALA A 200 16.13 23.85 3.71
N GLY A 201 15.58 24.36 2.61
CA GLY A 201 14.74 23.57 1.70
C GLY A 201 15.52 22.53 0.89
N LEU A 202 16.81 22.76 0.68
CA LEU A 202 17.69 21.85 -0.06
C LEU A 202 18.15 20.65 0.79
N VAL A 203 18.03 20.73 2.11
CA VAL A 203 18.57 19.75 3.07
C VAL A 203 18.03 18.34 2.82
N ARG A 204 16.78 18.22 2.36
CA ARG A 204 16.15 16.91 2.10
C ARG A 204 16.48 16.34 0.72
N LEU A 205 16.59 17.21 -0.29
CA LEU A 205 16.83 16.82 -1.67
C LEU A 205 18.32 16.56 -1.94
N LEU A 206 19.17 17.47 -1.48
CA LEU A 206 20.60 17.49 -1.73
C LEU A 206 21.35 17.91 -0.44
N PRO A 207 21.36 17.05 0.60
CA PRO A 207 21.96 17.40 1.89
C PRO A 207 23.44 17.78 1.78
N GLY A 208 24.19 17.18 0.85
CA GLY A 208 25.60 17.49 0.62
C GLY A 208 25.82 18.87 0.03
N THR A 209 25.00 19.30 -0.94
CA THR A 209 25.11 20.64 -1.51
C THR A 209 24.64 21.70 -0.54
N ALA A 210 23.56 21.43 0.21
CA ALA A 210 23.09 22.31 1.27
C ALA A 210 24.18 22.51 2.34
N PHE A 211 24.84 21.43 2.77
CA PHE A 211 25.94 21.47 3.74
C PHE A 211 27.13 22.29 3.22
N ALA A 212 27.60 22.01 2.00
CA ALA A 212 28.73 22.73 1.40
C ALA A 212 28.42 24.22 1.19
N LEU A 213 27.21 24.54 0.71
CA LEU A 213 26.74 25.91 0.51
C LEU A 213 26.67 26.66 1.85
N GLN A 214 26.07 26.05 2.88
CA GLN A 214 25.99 26.68 4.21
C GLN A 214 27.38 26.86 4.85
N ALA A 215 28.32 25.94 4.66
CA ALA A 215 29.69 26.14 5.14
C ALA A 215 30.33 27.41 4.55
N VAL A 216 30.15 27.65 3.26
CA VAL A 216 30.65 28.88 2.59
C VAL A 216 29.88 30.11 3.10
N LEU A 217 28.56 30.01 3.21
CA LEU A 217 27.73 31.12 3.67
C LEU A 217 28.05 31.52 5.12
N VAL A 218 28.38 30.57 6.01
CA VAL A 218 28.83 30.87 7.38
C VAL A 218 30.10 31.71 7.36
N LEU A 219 31.10 31.33 6.57
CA LEU A 219 32.35 32.10 6.46
C LEU A 219 32.13 33.49 5.85
N LEU A 220 31.24 33.60 4.88
CA LEU A 220 30.87 34.91 4.30
C LEU A 220 30.09 35.78 5.30
N ALA A 221 29.18 35.18 6.07
CA ALA A 221 28.42 35.87 7.10
C ALA A 221 29.35 36.36 8.22
N ASP A 222 30.32 35.54 8.63
CA ASP A 222 31.31 35.90 9.65
C ASP A 222 32.07 37.19 9.30
N GLN A 223 32.48 37.33 8.02
CA GLN A 223 33.22 38.50 7.55
C GLN A 223 32.36 39.75 7.30
N ASN A 224 31.09 39.59 6.90
CA ASN A 224 30.29 40.71 6.37
C ASN A 224 29.03 41.03 7.21
N ALA A 225 28.57 40.09 8.02
CA ALA A 225 27.31 40.15 8.76
C ALA A 225 27.37 39.24 10.00
N GLN A 226 28.28 39.54 10.94
CA GLN A 226 28.56 38.68 12.09
C GLN A 226 27.31 38.30 12.91
N PHE A 227 26.32 39.21 13.00
CA PHE A 227 25.03 38.95 13.64
C PHE A 227 24.27 37.78 12.98
N ALA A 228 24.38 37.60 11.66
CA ALA A 228 23.74 36.51 10.91
C ALA A 228 24.57 35.21 10.93
N ALA A 229 25.87 35.28 11.23
CA ALA A 229 26.74 34.12 11.27
C ALA A 229 26.33 33.12 12.35
N ASN A 230 25.93 33.60 13.54
CA ASN A 230 25.47 32.76 14.65
C ASN A 230 24.20 31.97 14.31
N SER A 231 23.19 32.64 13.73
CA SER A 231 21.94 32.01 13.32
C SER A 231 22.19 30.98 12.22
N LEU A 232 23.06 31.33 11.26
CA LEU A 232 23.43 30.44 10.16
C LEU A 232 24.25 29.24 10.63
N GLN A 233 25.11 29.41 11.63
CA GLN A 233 25.85 28.32 12.28
C GLN A 233 24.88 27.29 12.89
N GLY A 234 23.75 27.74 13.46
CA GLY A 234 22.68 26.86 13.93
C GLY A 234 22.08 26.01 12.79
N LEU A 235 21.71 26.64 11.67
CA LEU A 235 21.21 25.93 10.49
C LEU A 235 22.26 24.97 9.90
N PHE A 236 23.53 25.38 9.88
CA PHE A 236 24.65 24.57 9.41
C PHE A 236 24.82 23.29 10.22
N LEU A 237 24.72 23.37 11.55
CA LEU A 237 24.75 22.20 12.43
C LEU A 237 23.53 21.29 12.21
N VAL A 238 22.34 21.84 11.98
CA VAL A 238 21.14 21.05 11.63
C VAL A 238 21.36 20.30 10.31
N THR A 239 21.89 20.97 9.30
CA THR A 239 22.20 20.37 7.99
C THR A 239 23.30 19.33 8.08
N LEU A 240 24.31 19.51 8.93
CA LEU A 240 25.31 18.47 9.24
C LEU A 240 24.63 17.21 9.78
N GLY A 241 23.69 17.36 10.71
CA GLY A 241 22.90 16.24 11.23
C GLY A 241 22.07 15.55 10.14
N ALA A 242 21.41 16.32 9.27
CA ALA A 242 20.68 15.79 8.14
C ALA A 242 21.61 15.07 7.13
N PHE A 243 22.77 15.62 6.81
CA PHE A 243 23.77 14.99 5.96
C PHE A 243 24.28 13.68 6.55
N ALA A 244 24.62 13.68 7.85
CA ALA A 244 25.08 12.49 8.57
C ALA A 244 24.04 11.37 8.60
N MET A 245 22.77 11.70 8.39
CA MET A 245 21.68 10.75 8.33
C MET A 245 21.69 9.90 7.06
N TYR A 246 22.14 10.46 5.92
CA TYR A 246 22.13 9.81 4.60
C TYR A 246 23.53 9.39 4.12
N ALA A 247 24.59 10.04 4.61
CA ALA A 247 25.95 9.79 4.15
C ALA A 247 26.55 8.49 4.71
N SER A 248 27.58 7.95 4.05
CA SER A 248 28.42 6.89 4.61
C SER A 248 29.28 7.41 5.78
N TRP A 249 29.85 6.50 6.57
CA TRP A 249 30.65 6.87 7.75
C TRP A 249 31.89 7.69 7.37
N SER A 250 32.56 7.36 6.26
CA SER A 250 33.72 8.10 5.76
C SER A 250 33.38 9.56 5.45
N TRP A 251 32.31 9.79 4.70
CA TRP A 251 31.87 11.15 4.35
C TRP A 251 31.38 11.95 5.56
N THR A 252 30.81 11.30 6.56
CA THR A 252 30.45 12.00 7.81
C THR A 252 31.63 12.32 8.69
N ALA A 253 32.68 11.51 8.70
CA ALA A 253 33.94 11.90 9.35
C ALA A 253 34.52 13.16 8.67
N VAL A 254 34.52 13.21 7.34
CA VAL A 254 34.96 14.40 6.59
C VAL A 254 34.09 15.62 6.91
N ALA A 255 32.76 15.47 6.86
CA ALA A 255 31.83 16.56 7.17
C ALA A 255 31.95 17.03 8.63
N TYR A 256 32.19 16.12 9.57
CA TYR A 256 32.45 16.45 10.98
C TYR A 256 33.72 17.30 11.13
N LEU A 257 34.83 16.89 10.50
CA LEU A 257 36.08 17.64 10.55
C LEU A 257 35.94 19.02 9.89
N LEU A 258 35.25 19.10 8.75
CA LEU A 258 34.99 20.37 8.08
C LEU A 258 34.11 21.27 8.94
N ALA A 259 33.03 20.74 9.51
CA ALA A 259 32.15 21.51 10.37
C ALA A 259 32.87 21.96 11.64
N ALA A 260 33.73 21.12 12.23
CA ALA A 260 34.57 21.51 13.37
C ALA A 260 35.53 22.65 13.01
N GLY A 261 36.15 22.60 11.82
CA GLY A 261 37.02 23.67 11.33
C GLY A 261 36.28 25.00 11.12
N VAL A 262 35.14 24.98 10.41
CA VAL A 262 34.31 26.18 10.19
C VAL A 262 33.82 26.76 11.51
N THR A 263 33.35 25.91 12.41
CA THR A 263 32.89 26.31 13.75
C THR A 263 34.04 26.90 14.58
N ALA A 264 35.25 26.33 14.49
CA ALA A 264 36.41 26.85 15.20
C ALA A 264 36.78 28.25 14.70
N LEU A 265 36.77 28.49 13.39
CA LEU A 265 37.03 29.81 12.83
C LEU A 265 36.00 30.84 13.31
N ASN A 266 34.71 30.50 13.26
CA ASN A 266 33.64 31.40 13.65
C ASN A 266 33.54 31.67 15.17
N VAL A 267 33.84 30.66 16.02
CA VAL A 267 33.69 30.77 17.49
C VAL A 267 34.96 31.25 18.20
N VAL A 268 36.14 31.03 17.61
CA VAL A 268 37.41 31.45 18.22
C VAL A 268 37.78 32.88 17.83
N GLY A 269 37.44 33.33 16.61
CA GLY A 269 37.77 34.68 16.13
C GLY A 269 39.28 34.94 16.00
N ASP A 270 39.66 36.20 15.72
CA ASP A 270 41.07 36.63 15.58
C ASP A 270 41.80 36.78 16.93
N GLU A 271 41.07 36.89 18.04
CA GLU A 271 41.67 36.85 19.36
C GLU A 271 41.95 35.39 19.74
N LEU A 272 43.23 35.01 19.80
CA LEU A 272 43.74 33.76 20.38
C LEU A 272 43.46 33.66 21.90
N ALA A 273 42.25 34.03 22.35
CA ALA A 273 41.77 33.80 23.69
C ALA A 273 42.04 32.35 24.07
N GLU A 274 42.65 32.15 25.24
CA GLU A 274 43.27 30.89 25.68
C GLU A 274 42.51 29.66 25.17
N VAL A 275 43.10 28.98 24.20
CA VAL A 275 42.57 27.73 23.66
C VAL A 275 42.74 26.66 24.74
N THR A 276 41.78 26.59 25.65
CA THR A 276 41.77 25.59 26.72
C THR A 276 41.29 24.24 26.19
N PRO A 277 41.79 23.12 26.73
CA PRO A 277 41.28 21.78 26.38
C PRO A 277 39.76 21.64 26.57
N LEU A 278 39.20 22.34 27.56
CA LEU A 278 37.77 22.36 27.83
C LEU A 278 36.97 23.01 26.68
N ARG A 279 37.48 24.12 26.11
CA ARG A 279 36.83 24.82 24.98
C ARG A 279 36.86 23.98 23.71
N ILE A 280 37.98 23.30 23.44
CA ILE A 280 38.08 22.34 22.33
C ILE A 280 37.06 21.21 22.53
N ALA A 281 37.03 20.60 23.72
CA ALA A 281 36.09 19.52 24.01
C ALA A 281 34.62 19.95 23.83
N ALA A 282 34.27 21.16 24.29
CA ALA A 282 32.93 21.72 24.13
C ALA A 282 32.55 21.93 22.65
N LEU A 283 33.46 22.46 21.84
CA LEU A 283 33.23 22.65 20.41
C LEU A 283 33.06 21.30 19.69
N MET A 284 33.95 20.36 19.97
CA MET A 284 33.89 19.01 19.39
C MET A 284 32.59 18.30 19.76
N ALA A 285 32.11 18.47 21.00
CA ALA A 285 30.82 17.95 21.45
C ALA A 285 29.63 18.62 20.76
N MET A 286 29.68 19.95 20.57
CA MET A 286 28.64 20.71 19.87
C MET A 286 28.47 20.24 18.42
N VAL A 287 29.57 19.97 17.71
CA VAL A 287 29.53 19.44 16.33
C VAL A 287 29.16 17.96 16.31
N ALA A 288 29.56 17.18 17.33
CA ALA A 288 29.26 15.75 17.40
C ALA A 288 27.77 15.48 17.67
N ALA A 289 27.09 16.34 18.45
CA ALA A 289 25.70 16.13 18.82
C ALA A 289 24.75 16.00 17.59
N PRO A 290 24.75 16.92 16.60
CA PRO A 290 23.98 16.77 15.38
C PRO A 290 24.32 15.50 14.59
N VAL A 291 25.61 15.13 14.52
CA VAL A 291 26.04 13.89 13.85
C VAL A 291 25.44 12.67 14.54
N ILE A 292 25.51 12.60 15.86
CA ILE A 292 24.95 11.48 16.65
C ILE A 292 23.43 11.40 16.45
N ILE A 293 22.73 12.54 16.51
CA ILE A 293 21.27 12.60 16.29
C ILE A 293 20.94 12.16 14.86
N GLY A 294 21.63 12.71 13.86
CA GLY A 294 21.47 12.37 12.45
C GLY A 294 21.66 10.87 12.19
N ARG A 295 22.74 10.30 12.72
CA ARG A 295 23.03 8.86 12.60
C ARG A 295 21.96 7.99 13.25
N TYR A 296 21.53 8.35 14.45
CA TYR A 296 20.47 7.64 15.14
C TYR A 296 19.15 7.68 14.35
N LEU A 297 18.79 8.83 13.79
CA LEU A 297 17.63 8.98 12.92
C LEU A 297 17.78 8.17 11.63
N GLY A 298 18.97 8.13 11.03
CA GLY A 298 19.26 7.34 9.84
C GLY A 298 19.07 5.84 10.07
N VAL A 299 19.60 5.31 11.18
CA VAL A 299 19.40 3.90 11.58
C VAL A 299 17.91 3.60 11.79
N ARG A 300 17.17 4.51 12.46
CA ARG A 300 15.73 4.33 12.63
C ARG A 300 14.97 4.30 11.32
N ARG A 301 15.37 5.12 10.34
CA ARG A 301 14.73 5.15 9.02
C ARG A 301 15.11 3.94 8.16
N ALA A 302 16.35 3.46 8.25
CA ALA A 302 16.72 2.20 7.61
C ALA A 302 15.88 1.04 8.17
N ALA A 303 15.77 0.94 9.50
CA ALA A 303 14.93 -0.06 10.15
C ALA A 303 13.45 0.05 9.73
N ALA A 304 12.94 1.28 9.57
CA ALA A 304 11.60 1.56 9.07
C ALA A 304 11.36 0.99 7.66
N GLY A 305 12.29 1.26 6.74
CA GLY A 305 12.22 0.76 5.37
C GLY A 305 12.26 -0.76 5.29
N LEU A 306 13.12 -1.41 6.07
CA LEU A 306 13.17 -2.88 6.13
C LEU A 306 11.87 -3.48 6.66
N GLN A 307 11.27 -2.92 7.70
CA GLN A 307 10.00 -3.42 8.24
C GLN A 307 8.86 -3.32 7.24
N LEU A 308 8.77 -2.22 6.50
CA LEU A 308 7.78 -2.05 5.44
C LEU A 308 8.00 -3.06 4.30
N ALA A 309 9.25 -3.28 3.88
CA ALA A 309 9.58 -4.26 2.85
C ALA A 309 9.21 -5.69 3.29
N MET A 310 9.53 -6.07 4.53
CA MET A 310 9.16 -7.37 5.10
C MET A 310 7.64 -7.55 5.21
N ALA A 311 6.91 -6.48 5.60
CA ALA A 311 5.46 -6.54 5.69
C ALA A 311 4.81 -6.73 4.31
N GLU A 312 5.36 -6.09 3.27
CA GLU A 312 4.87 -6.24 1.90
C GLU A 312 5.15 -7.64 1.34
N GLU A 313 6.37 -8.16 1.55
CA GLU A 313 6.73 -9.53 1.19
C GLU A 313 5.83 -10.56 1.90
N ALA A 314 5.56 -10.37 3.20
CA ALA A 314 4.67 -11.23 3.95
C ALA A 314 3.23 -11.21 3.41
N ARG A 315 2.73 -10.05 2.96
CA ARG A 315 1.41 -9.94 2.33
C ARG A 315 1.35 -10.67 0.99
N GLN A 316 2.40 -10.56 0.17
CA GLN A 316 2.49 -11.25 -1.12
C GLN A 316 2.50 -12.77 -0.91
N LEU A 317 3.34 -13.27 0.00
CA LEU A 317 3.41 -14.69 0.35
C LEU A 317 2.07 -15.21 0.92
N ALA A 318 1.37 -14.42 1.73
CA ALA A 318 0.06 -14.80 2.24
C ALA A 318 -0.99 -14.90 1.13
N ALA A 319 -0.96 -13.98 0.15
CA ALA A 319 -1.85 -14.01 -1.00
C ALA A 319 -1.57 -15.22 -1.92
N GLU A 320 -0.30 -15.55 -2.14
CA GLU A 320 0.10 -16.75 -2.90
C GLU A 320 -0.33 -18.04 -2.21
N ARG A 321 -0.12 -18.16 -0.89
CA ARG A 321 -0.58 -19.32 -0.10
C ARG A 321 -2.10 -19.47 -0.15
N ALA A 322 -2.84 -18.38 0.04
CA ALA A 322 -4.29 -18.41 -0.06
C ALA A 322 -4.79 -18.89 -1.44
N ARG A 323 -4.10 -18.50 -2.53
CA ARG A 323 -4.41 -19.00 -3.88
C ARG A 323 -4.08 -20.48 -4.03
N ALA A 324 -2.93 -20.93 -3.53
CA ALA A 324 -2.52 -22.33 -3.57
C ALA A 324 -3.49 -23.22 -2.78
N ASP A 325 -3.90 -22.79 -1.58
CA ASP A 325 -4.85 -23.50 -0.73
C ASP A 325 -6.23 -23.61 -1.42
N LEU A 326 -6.70 -22.54 -2.06
CA LEU A 326 -7.95 -22.56 -2.83
C LEU A 326 -7.90 -23.52 -4.03
N LEU A 327 -6.76 -23.60 -4.72
CA LEU A 327 -6.58 -24.53 -5.85
C LEU A 327 -6.52 -25.98 -5.36
N ALA A 328 -5.76 -26.26 -4.30
CA ALA A 328 -5.67 -27.58 -3.69
C ALA A 328 -7.05 -28.07 -3.19
N GLU A 329 -7.84 -27.17 -2.60
CA GLU A 329 -9.19 -27.48 -2.14
C GLU A 329 -10.14 -27.78 -3.30
N ARG A 330 -10.08 -27.01 -4.40
CA ARG A 330 -10.84 -27.30 -5.62
C ARG A 330 -10.51 -28.67 -6.20
N GLU A 331 -9.23 -29.03 -6.24
CA GLU A 331 -8.79 -30.34 -6.73
C GLU A 331 -9.26 -31.49 -5.82
N ARG A 332 -9.20 -31.29 -4.50
CA ARG A 332 -9.72 -32.24 -3.50
C ARG A 332 -11.22 -32.45 -3.68
N ILE A 333 -12.01 -31.37 -3.80
CA ILE A 333 -13.46 -31.45 -4.03
C ILE A 333 -13.75 -32.20 -5.33
N ALA A 334 -13.02 -31.92 -6.42
CA ALA A 334 -13.20 -32.61 -7.69
C ALA A 334 -12.94 -34.13 -7.56
N ARG A 335 -11.91 -34.54 -6.82
CA ARG A 335 -11.61 -35.95 -6.53
C ARG A 335 -12.70 -36.61 -5.65
N ASP A 336 -13.09 -35.97 -4.55
CA ASP A 336 -14.12 -36.50 -3.65
C ASP A 336 -15.46 -36.69 -4.39
N VAL A 337 -15.84 -35.72 -5.23
CA VAL A 337 -17.02 -35.80 -6.10
C VAL A 337 -16.87 -36.93 -7.12
N HIS A 338 -15.70 -37.09 -7.75
CA HIS A 338 -15.47 -38.19 -8.69
C HIS A 338 -15.67 -39.54 -8.03
N ASP A 339 -15.03 -39.76 -6.88
CA ASP A 339 -15.03 -41.06 -6.21
C ASP A 339 -16.45 -41.42 -5.73
N ILE A 340 -17.16 -40.46 -5.13
CA ILE A 340 -18.54 -40.67 -4.68
C ILE A 340 -19.46 -40.94 -5.87
N VAL A 341 -19.43 -40.12 -6.92
CA VAL A 341 -20.37 -40.28 -8.03
C VAL A 341 -20.06 -41.52 -8.86
N ALA A 342 -18.78 -41.79 -9.14
CA ALA A 342 -18.37 -43.00 -9.86
C ALA A 342 -18.79 -44.27 -9.11
N HIS A 343 -18.63 -44.29 -7.79
CA HIS A 343 -19.03 -45.43 -6.97
C HIS A 343 -20.55 -45.66 -6.97
N HIS A 344 -21.35 -44.61 -6.74
CA HIS A 344 -22.80 -44.74 -6.64
C HIS A 344 -23.46 -45.03 -7.99
N VAL A 345 -23.09 -44.30 -9.05
CA VAL A 345 -23.65 -44.50 -10.39
C VAL A 345 -23.17 -45.84 -10.95
N GLY A 346 -21.91 -46.22 -10.74
CA GLY A 346 -21.39 -47.54 -11.11
C GLY A 346 -22.16 -48.69 -10.45
N ALA A 347 -22.45 -48.59 -9.15
CA ALA A 347 -23.27 -49.57 -8.44
C ALA A 347 -24.72 -49.61 -8.97
N MET A 348 -25.28 -48.46 -9.34
CA MET A 348 -26.62 -48.37 -9.92
C MET A 348 -26.70 -49.07 -11.28
N VAL A 349 -25.71 -48.81 -12.15
CA VAL A 349 -25.56 -49.47 -13.47
C VAL A 349 -25.40 -50.98 -13.30
N LEU A 350 -24.58 -51.43 -12.34
CA LEU A 350 -24.37 -52.86 -12.06
C LEU A 350 -25.66 -53.54 -11.58
N ARG A 351 -26.40 -52.91 -10.65
CA ARG A 351 -27.69 -53.42 -10.15
C ARG A 351 -28.76 -53.45 -11.24
N ALA A 352 -28.81 -52.43 -12.10
CA ALA A 352 -29.72 -52.39 -13.24
C ALA A 352 -29.41 -53.54 -14.21
N GLY A 353 -28.13 -53.79 -14.51
CA GLY A 353 -27.70 -54.93 -15.32
C GLY A 353 -28.06 -56.29 -14.70
N ALA A 354 -27.87 -56.46 -13.40
CA ALA A 354 -28.24 -57.68 -12.69
C ALA A 354 -29.77 -57.92 -12.69
N ALA A 355 -30.57 -56.88 -12.47
CA ALA A 355 -32.03 -56.96 -12.52
C ALA A 355 -32.54 -57.32 -13.92
N GLN A 356 -31.87 -56.83 -14.97
CA GLN A 356 -32.20 -57.14 -16.36
C GLN A 356 -31.99 -58.62 -16.68
N TYR A 357 -31.06 -59.29 -16.01
CA TYR A 357 -30.82 -60.72 -16.13
C TYR A 357 -31.93 -61.57 -15.48
N ALA A 358 -32.58 -61.04 -14.44
CA ALA A 358 -33.72 -61.69 -13.79
C ALA A 358 -35.06 -61.48 -14.54
N ALA A 359 -35.16 -60.43 -15.35
CA ALA A 359 -36.34 -60.10 -16.17
C ALA A 359 -35.92 -59.74 -17.61
N PRO A 360 -35.68 -60.75 -18.47
CA PRO A 360 -35.00 -60.54 -19.77
C PRO A 360 -35.87 -59.93 -20.88
N SER A 361 -37.19 -59.78 -20.68
CA SER A 361 -38.11 -59.29 -21.71
C SER A 361 -39.33 -58.56 -21.13
N GLY A 362 -39.85 -57.57 -21.86
CA GLY A 362 -41.02 -56.78 -21.50
C GLY A 362 -40.68 -55.36 -21.02
N PRO A 363 -41.68 -54.57 -20.60
CA PRO A 363 -41.52 -53.14 -20.29
C PRO A 363 -40.49 -52.85 -19.19
N VAL A 364 -40.33 -53.79 -18.24
CA VAL A 364 -39.34 -53.70 -17.16
C VAL A 364 -37.91 -53.88 -17.69
N ALA A 365 -37.70 -54.73 -18.70
CA ALA A 365 -36.40 -54.97 -19.30
C ALA A 365 -35.92 -53.75 -20.11
N GLU A 366 -36.83 -53.06 -20.79
CA GLU A 366 -36.58 -51.81 -21.52
C GLU A 366 -36.21 -50.67 -20.55
N ALA A 367 -36.99 -50.48 -19.47
CA ALA A 367 -36.69 -49.48 -18.45
C ALA A 367 -35.33 -49.71 -17.76
N LEU A 368 -34.94 -50.96 -17.51
CA LEU A 368 -33.62 -51.31 -16.95
C LEU A 368 -32.49 -51.06 -17.97
N ALA A 369 -32.74 -51.25 -19.27
CA ALA A 369 -31.78 -50.92 -20.33
C ALA A 369 -31.53 -49.41 -20.38
N ASP A 370 -32.59 -48.61 -20.30
CA ASP A 370 -32.53 -47.15 -20.28
C ASP A 370 -31.77 -46.62 -19.06
N ILE A 371 -32.01 -47.19 -17.87
CA ILE A 371 -31.26 -46.82 -16.64
C ILE A 371 -29.76 -47.12 -16.83
N ARG A 372 -29.42 -48.26 -17.45
CA ARG A 372 -28.03 -48.66 -17.69
C ARG A 372 -27.33 -47.74 -18.70
N ALA A 373 -28.01 -47.42 -19.81
CA ALA A 373 -27.50 -46.50 -20.82
C ALA A 373 -27.31 -45.08 -20.27
N THR A 374 -28.32 -44.58 -19.55
CA THR A 374 -28.27 -43.26 -18.90
C THR A 374 -27.15 -43.19 -17.86
N GLY A 375 -26.97 -44.24 -17.05
CA GLY A 375 -25.88 -44.29 -16.07
C GLY A 375 -24.48 -44.33 -16.70
N HIS A 376 -24.31 -45.00 -17.85
CA HIS A 376 -23.06 -44.94 -18.61
C HIS A 376 -22.79 -43.55 -19.19
N GLN A 377 -23.80 -42.91 -19.78
CA GLN A 377 -23.67 -41.55 -20.32
C GLN A 377 -23.27 -40.55 -19.22
N VAL A 378 -23.89 -40.63 -18.05
CA VAL A 378 -23.57 -39.78 -16.90
C VAL A 378 -22.13 -39.97 -16.42
N LEU A 379 -21.62 -41.21 -16.41
CA LEU A 379 -20.23 -41.50 -16.04
C LEU A 379 -19.22 -40.98 -17.08
N GLU A 380 -19.55 -41.05 -18.37
CA GLU A 380 -18.74 -40.47 -19.45
C GLU A 380 -18.71 -38.93 -19.38
N ASP A 381 -19.87 -38.30 -19.19
CA ASP A 381 -19.98 -36.85 -19.08
C ASP A 381 -19.20 -36.31 -17.87
N LEU A 382 -19.24 -37.02 -16.73
CA LEU A 382 -18.45 -36.70 -15.54
C LEU A 382 -16.94 -36.84 -15.76
N ARG A 383 -16.49 -37.90 -16.44
CA ARG A 383 -15.07 -38.08 -16.79
C ARG A 383 -14.59 -36.97 -17.72
N GLY A 384 -15.43 -36.57 -18.68
CA GLY A 384 -15.15 -35.44 -19.56
C GLY A 384 -14.97 -34.12 -18.80
N LEU A 385 -15.90 -33.79 -17.90
CA LEU A 385 -15.82 -32.58 -17.08
C LEU A 385 -14.62 -32.56 -16.12
N LEU A 386 -14.25 -33.71 -15.56
CA LEU A 386 -13.11 -33.81 -14.64
C LEU A 386 -11.76 -33.74 -15.35
N ASN A 387 -11.66 -34.23 -16.58
CA ASN A 387 -10.45 -34.06 -17.39
C ASN A 387 -10.19 -32.57 -17.67
N VAL A 388 -11.25 -31.78 -17.91
CA VAL A 388 -11.14 -30.32 -18.10
C VAL A 388 -10.73 -29.60 -16.81
N LEU A 389 -11.14 -30.10 -15.64
CA LEU A 389 -10.77 -29.51 -14.34
C LEU A 389 -9.35 -29.89 -13.86
N ARG A 390 -8.83 -31.05 -14.28
CA ARG A 390 -7.49 -31.53 -13.88
C ARG A 390 -6.36 -30.88 -14.66
N ASP A 391 -6.60 -30.50 -15.91
CA ASP A 391 -5.58 -29.88 -16.74
C ASP A 391 -6.25 -29.03 -17.84
N PRO A 392 -6.37 -27.71 -17.65
CA PRO A 392 -6.97 -26.82 -18.64
C PRO A 392 -6.18 -26.76 -19.96
N GLU A 393 -4.94 -27.27 -20.02
CA GLU A 393 -4.16 -27.41 -21.26
C GLU A 393 -4.43 -28.74 -22.00
N LEU A 394 -5.03 -29.76 -21.35
CA LEU A 394 -5.49 -31.00 -21.99
C LEU A 394 -6.83 -30.86 -22.74
N ALA A 395 -7.32 -29.64 -22.95
CA ALA A 395 -8.42 -29.35 -23.87
C ALA A 395 -8.10 -29.71 -25.35
N HIS A 396 -6.90 -30.22 -25.62
CA HIS A 396 -6.37 -30.61 -26.92
C HIS A 396 -6.12 -32.13 -27.04
N LEU A 397 -7.14 -32.96 -26.80
CA LEU A 397 -7.20 -34.31 -27.40
C LEU A 397 -8.05 -34.22 -28.69
N PRO A 398 -7.82 -35.05 -29.72
CA PRO A 398 -8.41 -34.86 -31.04
C PRO A 398 -9.93 -35.04 -30.96
N VAL A 399 -10.65 -33.92 -30.88
CA VAL A 399 -12.10 -33.88 -31.00
C VAL A 399 -12.41 -34.32 -32.42
N ALA A 400 -13.21 -35.38 -32.59
CA ALA A 400 -13.75 -35.78 -33.88
C ALA A 400 -14.28 -34.53 -34.59
N ASP A 401 -13.99 -34.37 -35.88
CA ASP A 401 -14.35 -33.16 -36.61
C ASP A 401 -15.87 -32.93 -36.45
N PRO A 402 -16.32 -31.80 -35.89
CA PRO A 402 -17.76 -31.59 -35.63
C PRO A 402 -18.64 -31.78 -36.86
N GLU A 403 -18.10 -31.65 -38.07
CA GLU A 403 -18.81 -31.97 -39.31
C GLU A 403 -19.01 -33.46 -39.53
N GLU A 404 -18.00 -34.28 -39.21
CA GLU A 404 -18.11 -35.75 -39.22
C GLU A 404 -19.18 -36.18 -38.21
N VAL A 405 -19.20 -35.55 -37.03
CA VAL A 405 -20.22 -35.78 -35.99
C VAL A 405 -21.64 -35.44 -36.47
N VAL A 406 -21.81 -34.41 -37.31
CA VAL A 406 -23.09 -34.06 -37.94
C VAL A 406 -23.47 -35.07 -39.01
N ARG A 407 -22.53 -35.48 -39.88
CA ARG A 407 -22.77 -36.50 -40.92
C ARG A 407 -23.18 -37.83 -40.29
N ASP A 408 -22.48 -38.29 -39.25
CA ASP A 408 -22.81 -39.50 -38.50
C ASP A 408 -24.19 -39.42 -37.82
N ALA A 409 -24.57 -38.24 -37.34
CA ALA A 409 -25.90 -38.02 -36.77
C ALA A 409 -26.98 -38.16 -37.85
N VAL A 410 -26.78 -37.56 -39.03
CA VAL A 410 -27.68 -37.68 -40.17
C VAL A 410 -27.81 -39.13 -40.64
N GLU A 411 -26.70 -39.85 -40.78
CA GLU A 411 -26.68 -41.25 -41.18
C GLU A 411 -27.44 -42.15 -40.20
N ARG A 412 -27.20 -41.99 -38.90
CA ARG A 412 -27.94 -42.74 -37.86
C ARG A 412 -29.43 -42.45 -37.86
N MET A 413 -29.81 -41.20 -38.10
CA MET A 413 -31.22 -40.80 -38.14
C MET A 413 -31.92 -41.29 -39.40
N ASN A 414 -31.21 -41.35 -40.54
CA ASN A 414 -31.68 -42.03 -41.75
C ASN A 414 -31.88 -43.53 -41.50
N ALA A 415 -30.94 -44.20 -40.82
CA ALA A 415 -31.08 -45.61 -40.44
C ALA A 415 -32.25 -45.85 -39.46
N ALA A 416 -32.57 -44.87 -38.61
CA ALA A 416 -33.72 -44.89 -37.72
C ALA A 416 -35.06 -44.55 -38.42
N GLY A 417 -35.04 -44.26 -39.73
CA GLY A 417 -36.22 -44.09 -40.56
C GLY A 417 -36.63 -42.65 -40.85
N LEU A 418 -35.80 -41.64 -40.57
CA LEU A 418 -36.01 -40.29 -41.11
C LEU A 418 -35.51 -40.17 -42.56
N GLU A 419 -36.03 -39.20 -43.31
CA GLU A 419 -35.47 -38.79 -44.61
C GLU A 419 -34.76 -37.45 -44.43
N VAL A 420 -33.47 -37.46 -44.09
CA VAL A 420 -32.71 -36.27 -43.72
C VAL A 420 -31.85 -35.76 -44.88
N GLU A 421 -32.12 -34.54 -45.34
CA GLU A 421 -31.28 -33.80 -46.29
C GLU A 421 -30.28 -32.91 -45.52
N LEU A 422 -28.98 -33.07 -45.75
CA LEU A 422 -27.92 -32.29 -45.12
C LEU A 422 -27.33 -31.26 -46.09
N ARG A 423 -27.33 -29.99 -45.70
CA ARG A 423 -26.72 -28.87 -46.42
C ARG A 423 -25.66 -28.21 -45.55
N LEU A 424 -24.40 -28.39 -45.93
CA LEU A 424 -23.25 -27.78 -45.27
C LEU A 424 -22.68 -26.71 -46.20
N ASP A 425 -22.63 -25.46 -45.71
CA ASP A 425 -21.89 -24.39 -46.35
C ASP A 425 -20.38 -24.67 -46.22
N PRO A 426 -19.59 -24.69 -47.30
CA PRO A 426 -18.13 -24.83 -47.22
C PRO A 426 -17.45 -23.77 -46.34
N GLY A 427 -18.07 -22.59 -46.18
CA GLY A 427 -17.59 -21.56 -45.26
C GLY A 427 -17.64 -21.97 -43.79
N ALA A 428 -18.49 -22.94 -43.42
CA ALA A 428 -18.67 -23.41 -42.06
C ALA A 428 -17.40 -24.09 -41.51
N GLU A 429 -16.55 -24.70 -42.34
CA GLU A 429 -15.28 -25.31 -41.92
C GLU A 429 -14.34 -24.29 -41.24
N SER A 430 -14.42 -23.03 -41.65
CA SER A 430 -13.58 -21.92 -41.15
C SER A 430 -14.03 -21.35 -39.79
N VAL A 431 -15.15 -21.84 -39.25
CA VAL A 431 -15.71 -21.40 -37.98
C VAL A 431 -14.93 -22.03 -36.80
N PRO A 432 -14.71 -21.30 -35.68
CA PRO A 432 -14.03 -21.82 -34.50
C PRO A 432 -14.60 -23.16 -34.00
N LEU A 433 -13.71 -24.07 -33.59
CA LEU A 433 -14.06 -25.44 -33.18
C LEU A 433 -15.14 -25.50 -32.11
N VAL A 434 -15.10 -24.60 -31.12
CA VAL A 434 -16.08 -24.53 -30.02
C VAL A 434 -17.50 -24.24 -30.53
N THR A 435 -17.61 -23.36 -31.53
CA THR A 435 -18.89 -23.00 -32.17
C THR A 435 -19.40 -24.14 -33.05
N ARG A 436 -18.51 -24.80 -33.81
CA ARG A 436 -18.85 -25.99 -34.62
C ARG A 436 -19.29 -27.17 -33.75
N ALA A 437 -18.63 -27.42 -32.62
CA ALA A 437 -18.99 -28.48 -31.68
C ALA A 437 -20.36 -28.23 -31.02
N SER A 438 -20.66 -26.98 -30.66
CA SER A 438 -21.98 -26.59 -30.15
C SER A 438 -23.07 -26.76 -31.19
N ALA A 439 -22.79 -26.41 -32.46
CA ALA A 439 -23.72 -26.62 -33.57
C ALA A 439 -24.01 -28.11 -33.78
N ALA A 440 -22.98 -28.97 -33.78
CA ALA A 440 -23.15 -30.42 -33.92
C ALA A 440 -24.07 -31.01 -32.83
N ARG A 441 -23.91 -30.57 -31.57
CA ARG A 441 -24.80 -30.98 -30.47
C ARG A 441 -26.24 -30.48 -30.61
N ILE A 442 -26.44 -29.28 -31.13
CA ILE A 442 -27.79 -28.74 -31.43
C ILE A 442 -28.46 -29.56 -32.54
N VAL A 443 -27.70 -29.94 -33.58
CA VAL A 443 -28.22 -30.76 -34.68
C VAL A 443 -28.61 -32.16 -34.19
N GLN A 444 -27.77 -32.83 -33.39
CA GLN A 444 -28.06 -34.15 -32.84
C GLN A 444 -29.35 -34.18 -32.02
N GLU A 445 -29.47 -33.24 -31.07
CA GLU A 445 -30.65 -33.11 -30.23
C GLU A 445 -31.87 -32.68 -31.07
N GLY A 446 -31.68 -31.82 -32.06
CA GLY A 446 -32.70 -31.40 -33.01
C GLY A 446 -33.29 -32.58 -33.80
N LEU A 447 -32.44 -33.40 -34.42
CA LEU A 447 -32.88 -34.59 -35.17
C LEU A 447 -33.50 -35.66 -34.27
N THR A 448 -32.98 -35.84 -33.05
CA THR A 448 -33.58 -36.72 -32.05
C THR A 448 -34.99 -36.26 -31.69
N ASN A 449 -35.21 -34.95 -31.55
CA ASN A 449 -36.54 -34.39 -31.34
C ASN A 449 -37.45 -34.59 -32.56
N VAL A 450 -36.94 -34.49 -33.80
CA VAL A 450 -37.72 -34.81 -35.01
C VAL A 450 -38.16 -36.27 -35.00
N LEU A 451 -37.24 -37.21 -34.75
CA LEU A 451 -37.55 -38.63 -34.70
C LEU A 451 -38.55 -38.94 -33.57
N LYS A 452 -38.40 -38.31 -32.40
CA LYS A 452 -39.29 -38.51 -31.27
C LYS A 452 -40.70 -37.97 -31.53
N HIS A 453 -40.83 -36.79 -32.13
CA HIS A 453 -42.10 -36.07 -32.21
C HIS A 453 -42.84 -36.25 -33.55
N ALA A 454 -42.11 -36.35 -34.66
CA ALA A 454 -42.70 -36.58 -35.98
C ALA A 454 -42.66 -38.06 -36.39
N GLY A 455 -41.68 -38.83 -35.87
CA GLY A 455 -41.53 -40.26 -36.07
C GLY A 455 -41.00 -40.68 -37.45
N PRO A 456 -40.81 -42.00 -37.68
CA PRO A 456 -40.26 -42.54 -38.93
C PRO A 456 -41.12 -42.16 -40.16
N GLY A 457 -40.46 -41.98 -41.31
CA GLY A 457 -41.03 -41.51 -42.57
C GLY A 457 -41.09 -39.99 -42.71
N THR A 458 -40.62 -39.24 -41.71
CA THR A 458 -40.63 -37.78 -41.74
C THR A 458 -39.41 -37.23 -42.49
N ARG A 459 -39.65 -36.27 -43.39
CA ARG A 459 -38.59 -35.51 -44.05
C ARG A 459 -38.04 -34.43 -43.14
N ALA A 460 -36.72 -34.36 -43.03
CA ALA A 460 -36.03 -33.32 -42.31
C ALA A 460 -34.91 -32.69 -43.15
N THR A 461 -34.61 -31.42 -42.90
CA THR A 461 -33.50 -30.71 -43.55
C THR A 461 -32.62 -30.10 -42.46
N VAL A 462 -31.33 -30.37 -42.52
CA VAL A 462 -30.32 -29.76 -41.65
C VAL A 462 -29.47 -28.82 -42.48
N GLU A 463 -29.38 -27.56 -42.07
CA GLU A 463 -28.58 -26.54 -42.74
C GLU A 463 -27.61 -25.91 -41.75
N LEU A 464 -26.31 -25.92 -42.06
CA LEU A 464 -25.30 -25.12 -41.36
C LEU A 464 -24.70 -24.12 -42.35
N ARG A 465 -24.78 -22.83 -42.02
CA ARG A 465 -24.36 -21.74 -42.89
C ARG A 465 -23.53 -20.71 -42.14
N ASP A 466 -22.40 -20.29 -42.72
CA ASP A 466 -21.62 -19.17 -42.20
C ASP A 466 -22.22 -17.84 -42.72
N ALA A 467 -22.77 -17.04 -41.80
CA ALA A 467 -23.36 -15.73 -42.11
C ALA A 467 -22.36 -14.57 -41.98
N GLY A 468 -21.05 -14.83 -41.92
CA GLY A 468 -20.02 -13.80 -41.89
C GLY A 468 -19.72 -13.22 -40.50
N GLY A 469 -20.49 -13.59 -39.47
CA GLY A 469 -20.26 -13.25 -38.07
C GLY A 469 -21.01 -14.14 -37.07
N ALA A 470 -21.76 -15.11 -37.59
CA ALA A 470 -22.44 -16.15 -36.82
C ALA A 470 -22.57 -17.40 -37.69
N LEU A 471 -22.55 -18.57 -37.04
CA LEU A 471 -22.94 -19.84 -37.64
C LEU A 471 -24.44 -20.03 -37.42
N GLU A 472 -25.19 -20.04 -38.51
CA GLU A 472 -26.62 -20.34 -38.49
C GLU A 472 -26.85 -21.84 -38.58
N VAL A 473 -27.65 -22.38 -37.67
CA VAL A 473 -28.02 -23.80 -37.63
C VAL A 473 -29.53 -23.90 -37.75
N ASN A 474 -30.02 -24.54 -38.81
CA ASN A 474 -31.43 -24.81 -39.00
C ASN A 474 -31.70 -26.31 -39.06
N VAL A 475 -32.67 -26.78 -38.29
CA VAL A 475 -33.24 -28.12 -38.38
C VAL A 475 -34.72 -27.97 -38.67
N LEU A 476 -35.11 -28.38 -39.87
CA LEU A 476 -36.47 -28.29 -40.39
C LEU A 476 -37.06 -29.69 -40.45
N SER A 477 -38.33 -29.82 -40.10
CA SER A 477 -39.11 -31.05 -40.25
C SER A 477 -40.37 -30.76 -41.05
N GLY A 478 -40.74 -31.67 -41.95
CA GLY A 478 -42.08 -31.73 -42.54
C GLY A 478 -43.14 -32.18 -41.52
N PRO A 479 -44.43 -32.11 -41.89
CA PRO A 479 -45.50 -32.66 -41.07
C PRO A 479 -45.33 -34.18 -40.91
N PRO A 480 -45.77 -34.76 -39.78
CA PRO A 480 -45.71 -36.20 -39.58
C PRO A 480 -46.55 -36.95 -40.63
N PRO A 481 -46.10 -38.12 -41.13
CA PRO A 481 -46.78 -38.88 -42.17
C PRO A 481 -48.12 -39.52 -41.74
N GLY A 482 -48.53 -39.37 -40.48
CA GLY A 482 -49.83 -39.80 -39.96
C GLY A 482 -50.17 -39.15 -38.61
N PRO A 483 -51.42 -39.30 -38.13
CA PRO A 483 -51.83 -38.80 -36.81
C PRO A 483 -51.02 -39.48 -35.70
N ARG A 484 -50.47 -38.68 -34.77
CA ARG A 484 -49.71 -39.18 -33.62
C ARG A 484 -50.21 -38.56 -32.32
N ASP A 485 -50.27 -39.38 -31.28
CA ASP A 485 -50.58 -38.92 -29.93
C ASP A 485 -49.44 -38.08 -29.37
N ALA A 486 -49.78 -37.03 -28.62
CA ALA A 486 -48.81 -36.17 -27.97
C ALA A 486 -48.07 -36.94 -26.88
N LEU A 487 -46.81 -37.31 -27.15
CA LEU A 487 -45.93 -37.92 -26.15
C LEU A 487 -45.65 -36.91 -25.01
N PRO A 488 -45.66 -37.34 -23.73
CA PRO A 488 -45.25 -36.49 -22.63
C PRO A 488 -43.80 -36.04 -22.84
N SER A 489 -43.62 -34.71 -22.93
CA SER A 489 -42.33 -34.06 -23.13
C SER A 489 -41.93 -33.35 -21.83
N SER A 490 -40.71 -33.62 -21.34
CA SER A 490 -40.15 -32.94 -20.17
C SER A 490 -39.81 -31.46 -20.44
N GLY A 491 -39.89 -30.98 -21.69
CA GLY A 491 -39.54 -29.61 -22.08
C GLY A 491 -38.05 -29.25 -21.94
N GLN A 492 -37.22 -30.20 -21.47
CA GLN A 492 -35.82 -29.96 -21.13
C GLN A 492 -34.89 -29.91 -22.35
N GLY A 493 -35.21 -30.61 -23.45
CA GLY A 493 -34.36 -30.65 -24.65
C GLY A 493 -34.15 -29.28 -25.29
N ILE A 494 -35.23 -28.52 -25.51
CA ILE A 494 -35.16 -27.16 -26.08
C ILE A 494 -34.54 -26.17 -25.08
N ALA A 495 -34.83 -26.30 -23.79
CA ALA A 495 -34.22 -25.46 -22.76
C ALA A 495 -32.69 -25.62 -22.72
N GLY A 496 -32.20 -26.86 -22.74
CA GLY A 496 -30.77 -27.16 -22.78
C GLY A 496 -30.09 -26.71 -24.09
N MET A 497 -30.74 -26.86 -25.24
CA MET A 497 -30.23 -26.31 -26.50
C MET A 497 -30.13 -24.77 -26.48
N ARG A 498 -31.11 -24.09 -25.87
CA ARG A 498 -31.11 -22.62 -25.73
C ARG A 498 -30.04 -22.12 -24.77
N GLU A 499 -29.83 -22.83 -23.67
CA GLU A 499 -28.73 -22.53 -22.73
C GLU A 499 -27.37 -22.66 -23.42
N ARG A 500 -27.16 -23.73 -24.20
CA ARG A 500 -25.93 -23.91 -24.99
C ARG A 500 -25.71 -22.80 -26.02
N ALA A 501 -26.75 -22.38 -26.75
CA ALA A 501 -26.63 -21.25 -27.68
C ALA A 501 -26.25 -19.95 -26.94
N ARG A 502 -26.88 -19.68 -25.79
CA ARG A 502 -26.60 -18.49 -24.97
C ARG A 502 -25.21 -18.49 -24.34
N ALA A 503 -24.65 -19.65 -24.02
CA ALA A 503 -23.28 -19.77 -23.51
C ALA A 503 -22.24 -19.23 -24.51
N LEU A 504 -22.58 -19.21 -25.81
CA LEU A 504 -21.76 -18.60 -26.87
C LEU A 504 -22.25 -17.19 -27.27
N GLY A 505 -23.12 -16.56 -26.48
CA GLY A 505 -23.72 -15.26 -26.81
C GLY A 505 -24.77 -15.30 -27.92
N GLY A 506 -25.20 -16.51 -28.32
CA GLY A 506 -26.19 -16.73 -29.37
C GLY A 506 -27.62 -16.87 -28.87
N ASP A 507 -28.53 -17.17 -29.81
CA ASP A 507 -29.95 -17.40 -29.51
C ASP A 507 -30.49 -18.62 -30.26
N LEU A 508 -31.58 -19.19 -29.73
CA LEU A 508 -32.26 -20.34 -30.31
C LEU A 508 -33.78 -20.20 -30.21
N SER A 509 -34.42 -20.31 -31.37
CA SER A 509 -35.86 -20.35 -31.54
C SER A 509 -36.32 -21.72 -32.03
N ALA A 510 -37.47 -22.18 -31.55
CA ALA A 510 -38.09 -23.41 -31.98
C ALA A 510 -39.61 -23.24 -32.02
N GLY A 511 -40.27 -23.68 -33.09
CA GLY A 511 -41.72 -23.52 -33.23
C GLY A 511 -42.31 -24.18 -34.47
N PRO A 512 -43.65 -24.25 -34.55
CA PRO A 512 -44.35 -24.79 -35.71
C PRO A 512 -44.21 -23.86 -36.91
N ARG A 513 -44.20 -24.46 -38.10
CA ARG A 513 -44.24 -23.74 -39.38
C ARG A 513 -45.67 -23.73 -39.95
N PRO A 514 -46.01 -22.76 -40.81
CA PRO A 514 -47.33 -22.66 -41.43
C PRO A 514 -47.73 -23.88 -42.28
N ASP A 515 -46.76 -24.66 -42.76
CA ASP A 515 -46.96 -25.86 -43.56
C ASP A 515 -47.17 -27.15 -42.73
N GLY A 516 -47.38 -27.00 -41.41
CA GLY A 516 -47.55 -28.12 -40.49
C GLY A 516 -46.24 -28.78 -40.07
N GLY A 517 -45.10 -28.28 -40.53
CA GLY A 517 -43.77 -28.71 -40.11
C GLY A 517 -43.30 -28.04 -38.80
N TRP A 518 -42.06 -28.33 -38.42
CA TRP A 518 -41.40 -27.71 -37.26
C TRP A 518 -40.05 -27.12 -37.65
N ARG A 519 -39.68 -26.00 -37.04
CA ARG A 519 -38.38 -25.36 -37.23
C ARG A 519 -37.67 -25.20 -35.90
N LEU A 520 -36.40 -25.59 -35.87
CA LEU A 520 -35.42 -25.19 -34.86
C LEU A 520 -34.35 -24.37 -35.56
N ALA A 521 -34.11 -23.15 -35.09
CA ALA A 521 -33.14 -22.24 -35.65
C ALA A 521 -32.27 -21.65 -34.53
N ALA A 522 -30.96 -21.84 -34.64
CA ALA A 522 -29.97 -21.28 -33.73
C ALA A 522 -29.01 -20.36 -34.48
N THR A 523 -28.62 -19.26 -33.83
CA THR A 523 -27.59 -18.33 -34.31
C THR A 523 -26.47 -18.33 -33.29
N LEU A 524 -25.28 -18.80 -33.69
CA LEU A 524 -24.11 -18.90 -32.81
C LEU A 524 -23.06 -17.88 -33.26
N PRO A 525 -22.80 -16.81 -32.49
CA PRO A 525 -21.79 -15.82 -32.83
C PRO A 525 -20.41 -16.45 -33.08
N VAL A 526 -19.68 -15.86 -34.02
CA VAL A 526 -18.34 -16.28 -34.40
C VAL A 526 -17.36 -15.15 -34.13
N GLU A 527 -16.58 -15.28 -33.06
CA GLU A 527 -15.43 -14.41 -32.83
C GLU A 527 -14.28 -14.85 -33.73
N ARG A 528 -14.08 -14.17 -34.86
CA ARG A 528 -12.89 -14.36 -35.70
C ARG A 528 -11.74 -13.51 -35.13
N PRO A 529 -10.56 -14.09 -34.85
CA PRO A 529 -9.38 -13.28 -34.56
C PRO A 529 -9.00 -12.51 -35.83
N GLY A 530 -9.35 -11.22 -35.90
CA GLY A 530 -8.89 -10.33 -36.99
C GLY A 530 -9.89 -9.33 -37.57
N HIS A 531 -11.14 -9.23 -37.10
CA HIS A 531 -12.04 -8.14 -37.52
C HIS A 531 -12.53 -7.36 -36.29
N PRO A 532 -12.28 -6.04 -36.19
CA PRO A 532 -12.72 -5.26 -35.04
C PRO A 532 -14.24 -5.17 -35.08
N ALA A 533 -14.92 -5.93 -34.21
CA ALA A 533 -16.32 -5.71 -33.92
C ALA A 533 -16.47 -4.29 -33.38
N GLY A 534 -17.22 -3.46 -34.11
CA GLY A 534 -17.51 -2.09 -33.73
C GLY A 534 -18.09 -2.05 -32.32
N TYR A 535 -17.40 -1.33 -31.43
CA TYR A 535 -17.87 -1.04 -30.09
C TYR A 535 -19.22 -0.31 -30.14
N SER A 536 -20.32 -1.00 -29.86
CA SER A 536 -21.50 -0.35 -29.27
C SER A 536 -21.26 -0.21 -27.78
N CYS A 537 -20.77 0.96 -27.39
CA CYS A 537 -20.70 1.43 -26.01
C CYS A 537 -22.08 1.34 -25.35
N GLY A 538 -22.20 0.60 -24.24
CA GLY A 538 -23.39 0.68 -23.40
C GLY A 538 -23.61 -0.50 -22.46
N MET A 539 -22.80 -0.62 -21.40
CA MET A 539 -23.23 -0.85 -20.01
C MET A 539 -22.08 -1.37 -19.16
N THR A 540 -21.69 -0.56 -18.18
CA THR A 540 -20.90 -0.93 -16.99
C THR A 540 -21.43 -2.20 -16.32
N PRO A 541 -20.61 -3.23 -16.05
CA PRO A 541 -21.02 -4.30 -15.15
C PRO A 541 -20.92 -3.80 -13.71
N GLN A 542 -22.08 -3.50 -13.10
CA GLN A 542 -22.19 -3.42 -11.65
C GLN A 542 -21.84 -4.79 -11.07
N TYR A 543 -20.73 -4.87 -10.34
CA TYR A 543 -20.42 -5.96 -9.44
C TYR A 543 -21.51 -6.07 -8.38
N ARG A 544 -22.53 -6.91 -8.64
CA ARG A 544 -23.54 -7.28 -7.65
C ARG A 544 -22.98 -8.42 -6.82
N LEU A 545 -22.37 -8.06 -5.69
CA LEU A 545 -22.05 -8.99 -4.61
C LEU A 545 -23.36 -9.70 -4.19
N LEU A 546 -23.43 -11.01 -4.42
CA LEU A 546 -24.44 -11.88 -3.82
C LEU A 546 -23.96 -12.24 -2.40
N PRO A 547 -24.71 -11.92 -1.34
CA PRO A 547 -24.41 -12.44 -0.02
C PRO A 547 -25.09 -13.81 0.15
N TRP A 548 -24.28 -14.85 0.35
CA TRP A 548 -24.77 -16.12 0.90
C TRP A 548 -24.65 -16.14 2.43
N ARG A 549 -25.80 -16.42 3.08
CA ARG A 549 -26.04 -17.33 4.22
C ARG A 549 -25.44 -17.07 5.63
N ARG A 550 -26.34 -16.73 6.57
CA ARG A 550 -26.67 -17.37 7.88
C ARG A 550 -27.61 -16.39 8.62
N GLU A 551 -28.73 -16.78 9.23
CA GLU A 551 -28.86 -17.69 10.38
C GLU A 551 -30.32 -18.19 10.51
N GLU A 552 -30.45 -19.44 10.96
CA GLU A 552 -31.65 -20.02 11.56
C GLU A 552 -31.85 -19.47 12.99
N GLU A 553 -33.03 -19.76 13.57
CA GLU A 553 -33.40 -19.67 15.00
C GLU A 553 -33.80 -18.28 15.54
N GLU A 554 -35.10 -18.04 15.66
CA GLU A 554 -35.79 -18.18 16.96
C GLU A 554 -37.32 -17.97 16.80
N THR A 555 -38.05 -18.98 17.24
CA THR A 555 -39.45 -18.95 17.66
C THR A 555 -39.63 -18.01 18.85
N VAL A 556 -40.55 -17.05 18.77
CA VAL A 556 -41.72 -16.79 19.67
C VAL A 556 -42.59 -15.71 19.02
#